data_AF-A0AAU5C001-F1
#
_entry.id   AF-A0AAU5C001-F1
#
_cell.length_a   1.000
_cell.length_b   1.000
_cell.length_c   1.000
_cell.angle_alpha   90.00
_cell.angle_beta   90.00
_cell.angle_gamma   90.00
#
_symmetry.space_group_name_H-M   'P 1'
#
loop_
_entity.id
_entity.type
_entity.pdbx_description
1 polymer ?
#
loop_
_entity_poly.entity_id
_entity_poly.type
_entity_poly.pdbx_seq_one_letter_code
_entity_poly.pdbx_strand_id
1 'polypeptide(L)'
;MARALDLPETAKALDRYGRRATGVMTSGCVLFVPAAGVALVAPGESWADDLIGALVALGVLVAGAGAGSWALARRMRRVLGSGAWSAHAAVAVRDMRSTEAVVLRSPAGDGLWPLEVVAMRQRYEPLRPGPDGVMWWCGDPTRGGVLAPPGGGALIWTRPVKHRRARQRIVEQAARTGLLERATPVQPQVRVQVPEVADPVSTTVPAPRVSLVKRPESDTSGAPTYERLAAHAGRQAVARTRTRIRSRRPEADVREVAWWRVRSLRRAAGVGRVLVALAVCAAAAVAAGIRPEGGGLMRLFLVAIVGLAALAYSGHRLLTRGIPAVRLMARAAHSPVPVPRRYVLLHDPQDGVPVLVVFPTCGGPHDVPEGLLALMPPGTAKHPWLGLPSEPTGTVELRGWRDFSADGLPVVVPRFEGRALWPAGPYRPAGGEEGAALLARLAPPMGALARQEEGSAPRAAL
;
A
#
# COMPACT_ATOMS: atom_id res chain seq x y z
N MET A 1 8.28 28.18 -13.44
CA MET A 1 7.80 27.13 -12.51
C MET A 1 8.47 25.83 -12.88
N ALA A 2 8.97 25.08 -11.90
CA ALA A 2 9.53 23.76 -12.16
C ALA A 2 8.44 22.81 -12.68
N ARG A 3 8.80 21.97 -13.65
CA ARG A 3 7.88 21.01 -14.27
C ARG A 3 7.61 19.89 -13.28
N ALA A 4 6.44 19.27 -13.38
CA ALA A 4 6.08 18.14 -12.53
C ALA A 4 7.08 16.98 -12.65
N LEU A 5 7.65 16.79 -13.85
CA LEU A 5 8.67 15.78 -14.12
C LEU A 5 10.05 16.07 -13.51
N ASP A 6 10.33 17.33 -13.12
CA ASP A 6 11.61 17.70 -12.50
C ASP A 6 11.72 17.19 -11.06
N LEU A 7 10.59 16.75 -10.47
CA LEU A 7 10.60 16.10 -9.17
C LEU A 7 11.13 14.65 -9.30
N PRO A 8 12.21 14.27 -8.60
CA PRO A 8 12.87 12.97 -8.79
C PRO A 8 11.93 11.79 -8.51
N GLU A 9 11.05 11.92 -7.51
CA GLU A 9 10.07 10.87 -7.20
C GLU A 9 9.02 10.68 -8.30
N THR A 10 8.61 11.75 -8.99
CA THR A 10 7.72 11.67 -10.15
C THR A 10 8.40 10.97 -11.32
N ALA A 11 9.66 11.33 -11.61
CA ALA A 11 10.44 10.68 -12.66
C ALA A 11 10.64 9.19 -12.38
N LYS A 12 11.06 8.81 -11.17
CA LYS A 12 11.21 7.40 -10.72
C LYS A 12 9.89 6.63 -10.82
N ALA A 13 8.77 7.24 -10.42
CA ALA A 13 7.45 6.60 -10.49
C ALA A 13 7.02 6.33 -11.93
N LEU A 14 7.22 7.30 -12.83
CA LEU A 14 6.90 7.16 -14.25
C LEU A 14 7.78 6.11 -14.94
N ASP A 15 9.06 6.08 -14.61
CA ASP A 15 10.02 5.11 -15.13
C ASP A 15 9.71 3.67 -14.68
N ARG A 16 9.36 3.47 -13.39
CA ARG A 16 8.83 2.18 -12.89
C ARG A 16 7.57 1.75 -13.65
N TYR A 17 6.67 2.69 -13.94
CA TYR A 17 5.45 2.42 -14.71
C TYR A 17 5.78 2.01 -16.15
N GLY A 18 6.70 2.71 -16.81
CA GLY A 18 7.19 2.39 -18.15
C GLY A 18 7.84 1.01 -18.23
N ARG A 19 8.78 0.68 -17.33
CA ARG A 19 9.41 -0.65 -17.26
C ARG A 19 8.39 -1.77 -17.10
N ARG A 20 7.38 -1.59 -16.24
CA ARG A 20 6.32 -2.58 -16.05
C ARG A 20 5.49 -2.76 -17.33
N ALA A 21 5.14 -1.67 -18.01
CA ALA A 21 4.39 -1.74 -19.27
C ALA A 21 5.18 -2.50 -20.35
N THR A 22 6.47 -2.19 -20.50
CA THR A 22 7.37 -2.92 -21.41
C THR A 22 7.46 -4.39 -21.04
N GLY A 23 7.63 -4.72 -19.75
CA GLY A 23 7.69 -6.11 -19.29
C GLY A 23 6.41 -6.92 -19.57
N VAL A 24 5.23 -6.29 -19.43
CA VAL A 24 3.95 -6.92 -19.81
C VAL A 24 3.89 -7.13 -21.33
N MET A 25 4.27 -6.12 -22.10
CA MET A 25 4.29 -6.22 -23.57
C MET A 25 5.22 -7.35 -24.04
N THR A 26 6.45 -7.41 -23.53
CA THR A 26 7.42 -8.46 -23.88
C THR A 26 6.91 -9.83 -23.45
N SER A 27 6.25 -9.94 -22.29
CA SER A 27 5.66 -11.22 -21.85
C SER A 27 4.57 -11.72 -22.80
N GLY A 28 3.77 -10.81 -23.38
CA GLY A 28 2.80 -11.16 -24.42
C GLY A 28 3.48 -11.63 -25.71
N CYS A 29 4.55 -10.95 -26.14
CA CYS A 29 5.32 -11.36 -27.32
C CYS A 29 6.00 -12.73 -27.15
N VAL A 30 6.48 -13.05 -25.95
CA VAL A 30 7.11 -14.35 -25.66
C VAL A 30 6.14 -15.53 -25.84
N LEU A 31 4.82 -15.32 -25.70
CA LEU A 31 3.82 -16.36 -25.93
C LEU A 31 3.72 -16.83 -27.39
N PHE A 32 4.27 -16.07 -28.36
CA PHE A 32 4.34 -16.52 -29.75
C PHE A 32 5.40 -17.62 -29.97
N VAL A 33 6.41 -17.71 -29.11
CA VAL A 33 7.47 -18.74 -29.20
C VAL A 33 6.91 -20.16 -29.01
N PRO A 34 6.16 -20.49 -27.93
CA PRO A 34 5.56 -21.82 -27.81
C PRO A 34 4.51 -22.08 -28.89
N ALA A 35 3.79 -21.07 -29.37
CA ALA A 35 2.84 -21.24 -30.48
C ALA A 35 3.56 -21.69 -31.77
N ALA A 36 4.68 -21.04 -32.11
CA ALA A 36 5.53 -21.46 -33.22
C ALA A 36 6.13 -22.86 -33.00
N GLY A 37 6.55 -23.18 -31.78
CA GLY A 37 7.05 -24.50 -31.43
C GLY A 37 6.02 -25.62 -31.63
N VAL A 38 4.77 -25.40 -31.21
CA VAL A 38 3.66 -26.36 -31.42
C VAL A 38 3.37 -26.53 -32.91
N ALA A 39 3.35 -25.43 -33.67
CA ALA A 39 3.14 -25.46 -35.12
C ALA A 39 4.21 -26.28 -35.86
N LEU A 40 5.45 -26.30 -35.36
CA LEU A 40 6.56 -27.06 -35.94
C LEU A 40 6.54 -28.54 -35.57
N VAL A 41 6.11 -28.90 -34.35
CA VAL A 41 6.22 -30.27 -33.81
C VAL A 41 4.97 -31.11 -34.08
N ALA A 42 3.79 -30.49 -34.22
CA ALA A 42 2.52 -31.19 -34.39
C ALA A 42 1.69 -30.66 -35.58
N PRO A 43 2.23 -30.63 -36.82
CA PRO A 43 1.49 -30.16 -37.97
C PRO A 43 0.32 -31.09 -38.31
N GLY A 44 -0.87 -30.54 -38.53
CA GLY A 44 -2.08 -31.28 -38.95
C GLY A 44 -2.90 -31.87 -37.80
N GLU A 45 -2.44 -31.72 -36.55
CA GLU A 45 -3.18 -32.13 -35.37
C GLU A 45 -4.24 -31.07 -35.00
N SER A 46 -5.52 -31.45 -35.02
CA SER A 46 -6.62 -30.50 -34.75
C SER A 46 -6.53 -29.78 -33.39
N TRP A 47 -5.99 -30.44 -32.36
CA TRP A 47 -5.77 -29.81 -31.04
C TRP A 47 -4.62 -28.78 -31.06
N ALA A 48 -3.65 -28.94 -31.96
CA ALA A 48 -2.52 -28.05 -32.10
C ALA A 48 -2.97 -26.70 -32.65
N ASP A 49 -3.86 -26.69 -33.64
CA ASP A 49 -4.44 -25.47 -34.21
C ASP A 49 -5.21 -24.66 -33.15
N ASP A 50 -6.03 -25.33 -32.32
CA ASP A 50 -6.74 -24.70 -31.21
C ASP A 50 -5.78 -24.10 -30.17
N LEU A 51 -4.71 -24.83 -29.80
CA LEU A 51 -3.71 -24.36 -28.85
C LEU A 51 -2.88 -23.20 -29.41
N ILE A 52 -2.50 -23.24 -30.68
CA ILE A 52 -1.81 -22.15 -31.38
C ILE A 52 -2.70 -20.91 -31.37
N GLY A 53 -3.97 -21.05 -31.76
CA GLY A 53 -4.96 -19.96 -31.75
C GLY A 53 -5.11 -19.35 -30.35
N ALA A 54 -5.20 -20.19 -29.32
CA ALA A 54 -5.27 -19.77 -27.92
C ALA A 54 -4.02 -18.98 -27.46
N LEU A 55 -2.82 -19.48 -27.76
CA LEU A 55 -1.56 -18.83 -27.40
C LEU A 55 -1.38 -17.50 -28.14
N VAL A 56 -1.72 -17.46 -29.43
CA VAL A 56 -1.70 -16.24 -30.24
C VAL A 56 -2.68 -15.21 -29.69
N ALA A 57 -3.93 -15.61 -29.43
CA ALA A 57 -4.94 -14.70 -28.88
C ALA A 57 -4.53 -14.14 -27.50
N LEU A 58 -4.02 -14.99 -26.60
CA LEU A 58 -3.50 -14.54 -25.31
C LEU A 58 -2.30 -13.62 -25.47
N GLY A 59 -1.35 -13.98 -26.35
CA GLY A 59 -0.18 -13.17 -26.68
C GLY A 59 -0.56 -11.78 -27.16
N VAL A 60 -1.52 -11.68 -28.09
CA VAL A 60 -2.07 -10.42 -28.60
C VAL A 60 -2.74 -9.62 -27.49
N LEU A 61 -3.58 -10.24 -26.64
CA LEU A 61 -4.24 -9.56 -25.53
C LEU A 61 -3.24 -8.98 -24.51
N VAL A 62 -2.25 -9.77 -24.11
CA VAL A 62 -1.21 -9.36 -23.14
C VAL A 62 -0.31 -8.28 -23.75
N ALA A 63 0.14 -8.47 -25.00
CA ALA A 63 0.95 -7.49 -25.71
C ALA A 63 0.18 -6.17 -25.91
N GLY A 64 -1.10 -6.24 -26.29
CA GLY A 64 -1.99 -5.08 -26.42
C GLY A 64 -2.20 -4.33 -25.10
N ALA A 65 -2.40 -5.04 -24.00
CA ALA A 65 -2.48 -4.42 -22.66
C ALA A 65 -1.17 -3.72 -22.26
N GLY A 66 -0.01 -4.33 -22.58
CA GLY A 66 1.30 -3.73 -22.40
C GLY A 66 1.51 -2.48 -23.25
N ALA A 67 1.17 -2.55 -24.54
CA ALA A 67 1.25 -1.43 -25.48
C ALA A 67 0.33 -0.27 -25.07
N GLY A 68 -0.90 -0.55 -24.63
CA GLY A 68 -1.82 0.45 -24.09
C GLY A 68 -1.28 1.13 -22.84
N SER A 69 -0.70 0.36 -21.91
CA SER A 69 -0.05 0.90 -20.71
C SER A 69 1.17 1.75 -21.06
N TRP A 70 1.95 1.36 -22.07
CA TRP A 70 3.10 2.12 -22.55
C TRP A 70 2.70 3.43 -23.24
N ALA A 71 1.65 3.41 -24.07
CA ALA A 71 1.08 4.61 -24.68
C ALA A 71 0.57 5.58 -23.60
N LEU A 72 -0.05 5.05 -22.54
CA LEU A 72 -0.46 5.83 -21.38
C LEU A 72 0.74 6.43 -20.63
N ALA A 73 1.83 5.67 -20.45
CA ALA A 73 3.07 6.16 -19.85
C ALA A 73 3.65 7.34 -20.65
N ARG A 74 3.67 7.23 -21.98
CA ARG A 74 4.11 8.32 -22.88
C ARG A 74 3.18 9.54 -22.78
N ARG A 75 1.88 9.33 -22.63
CA ARG A 75 0.91 10.41 -22.42
C ARG A 75 1.15 11.11 -21.08
N MET A 76 1.31 10.35 -20.00
CA MET A 76 1.67 10.90 -18.67
C MET A 76 2.97 11.71 -18.75
N ARG A 77 4.01 11.17 -19.42
CA ARG A 77 5.29 11.87 -19.60
C ARG A 77 5.12 13.23 -20.27
N ARG A 78 4.33 13.32 -21.34
CA ARG A 78 4.07 14.57 -22.05
C ARG A 78 3.36 15.60 -21.17
N VAL A 79 2.32 15.17 -20.44
CA VAL A 79 1.59 16.05 -19.51
C VAL A 79 2.49 16.54 -18.37
N LEU A 80 3.22 15.63 -17.72
CA LEU A 80 4.14 15.97 -16.62
C LEU A 80 5.34 16.81 -17.07
N GLY A 81 5.77 16.67 -18.32
CA GLY A 81 6.85 17.46 -18.91
C GLY A 81 6.41 18.86 -19.38
N SER A 82 5.10 19.12 -19.48
CA SER A 82 4.55 20.41 -19.94
C SER A 82 3.91 21.23 -18.83
N GLY A 83 3.43 20.59 -17.75
CA GLY A 83 2.79 21.26 -16.62
C GLY A 83 3.61 21.21 -15.33
N ALA A 84 3.32 22.13 -14.42
CA ALA A 84 3.75 22.05 -13.02
C ALA A 84 2.74 21.22 -12.21
N TRP A 85 3.16 20.74 -11.03
CA TRP A 85 2.22 20.19 -10.06
C TRP A 85 1.43 21.33 -9.40
N SER A 86 0.11 21.16 -9.29
CA SER A 86 -0.75 22.01 -8.47
C SER A 86 -1.39 21.18 -7.36
N ALA A 87 -1.42 21.72 -6.14
CA ALA A 87 -2.07 21.07 -5.00
C ALA A 87 -3.55 21.45 -4.94
N HIS A 88 -4.41 20.46 -4.73
CA HIS A 88 -5.87 20.63 -4.67
C HIS A 88 -6.45 19.94 -3.45
N ALA A 89 -7.42 20.59 -2.80
CA ALA A 89 -8.33 19.88 -1.92
C ALA A 89 -9.09 18.85 -2.76
N ALA A 90 -9.13 17.61 -2.30
CA ALA A 90 -9.60 16.47 -3.05
C ALA A 90 -10.43 15.53 -2.18
N VAL A 91 -11.48 14.93 -2.73
CA VAL A 91 -12.24 13.85 -2.10
C VAL A 91 -12.38 12.69 -3.09
N ALA A 92 -12.10 11.47 -2.63
CA ALA A 92 -12.43 10.26 -3.38
C ALA A 92 -13.91 9.93 -3.18
N VAL A 93 -14.64 9.81 -4.28
CA VAL A 93 -16.06 9.50 -4.32
C VAL A 93 -16.23 8.14 -4.99
N ARG A 94 -16.86 7.21 -4.27
CA ARG A 94 -17.15 5.88 -4.78
C ARG A 94 -18.61 5.79 -5.18
N ASP A 95 -18.86 5.64 -6.48
CA ASP A 95 -20.18 5.24 -7.00
C ASP A 95 -20.29 3.71 -6.90
N MET A 96 -21.46 3.19 -6.54
CA MET A 96 -21.71 1.75 -6.51
C MET A 96 -21.69 1.11 -7.91
N ARG A 97 -21.92 1.91 -8.96
CA ARG A 97 -22.01 1.41 -10.34
C ARG A 97 -20.84 1.80 -11.24
N SER A 98 -19.97 2.73 -10.82
CA SER A 98 -18.87 3.23 -11.66
C SER A 98 -17.48 2.99 -11.07
N THR A 99 -16.49 3.19 -11.94
CA THR A 99 -15.09 3.48 -11.61
C THR A 99 -15.00 4.55 -10.53
N GLU A 100 -13.98 4.46 -9.66
CA GLU A 100 -13.74 5.42 -8.59
C GLU A 100 -13.48 6.82 -9.20
N ALA A 101 -14.07 7.86 -8.61
CA ALA A 101 -13.91 9.23 -9.06
C ALA A 101 -13.22 10.05 -7.97
N VAL A 102 -12.41 11.02 -8.38
CA VAL A 102 -11.79 11.99 -7.48
C VAL A 102 -12.32 13.37 -7.88
N VAL A 103 -12.81 14.13 -6.92
CA VAL A 103 -13.23 15.51 -7.15
C VAL A 103 -12.18 16.45 -6.57
N LEU A 104 -11.63 17.31 -7.42
CA LEU A 104 -10.67 18.34 -7.02
C LEU A 104 -11.37 19.70 -6.93
N ARG A 105 -10.99 20.51 -5.95
CA ARG A 105 -11.33 21.94 -5.94
C ARG A 105 -10.31 22.73 -6.75
N SER A 106 -10.80 23.61 -7.62
CA SER A 106 -9.97 24.58 -8.33
C SER A 106 -9.17 25.41 -7.32
N PRO A 107 -7.86 25.63 -7.52
CA PRO A 107 -7.04 26.40 -6.61
C PRO A 107 -7.38 27.89 -6.71
N ALA A 108 -7.92 28.33 -7.85
CA ALA A 108 -8.48 29.67 -8.06
C ALA A 108 -9.85 29.87 -7.38
N GLY A 109 -10.48 28.80 -6.88
CA GLY A 109 -11.82 28.84 -6.28
C GLY A 109 -12.97 28.61 -7.28
N ASP A 110 -12.70 28.68 -8.58
CA ASP A 110 -13.72 28.76 -9.64
C ASP A 110 -14.50 27.46 -9.95
N GLY A 111 -14.38 26.43 -9.11
CA GLY A 111 -15.25 25.25 -9.22
C GLY A 111 -14.64 23.91 -8.84
N LEU A 112 -15.38 22.86 -9.17
CA LEU A 112 -15.05 21.47 -8.87
C LEU A 112 -14.78 20.68 -10.16
N TRP A 113 -13.70 19.90 -10.14
CA TRP A 113 -13.24 19.06 -11.24
C TRP A 113 -13.46 17.59 -10.89
N PRO A 114 -14.59 16.99 -11.31
CA PRO A 114 -14.83 15.57 -11.15
C PRO A 114 -14.07 14.79 -12.22
N LEU A 115 -13.11 13.99 -11.76
CA LEU A 115 -12.20 13.23 -12.58
C LEU A 115 -12.42 11.73 -12.33
N GLU A 116 -12.67 10.99 -13.40
CA GLU A 116 -12.76 9.54 -13.39
C GLU A 116 -11.36 8.93 -13.46
N VAL A 117 -11.11 7.97 -12.58
CA VAL A 117 -9.82 7.28 -12.47
C VAL A 117 -9.70 6.20 -13.54
N VAL A 118 -8.66 6.27 -14.35
CA VAL A 118 -8.33 5.24 -15.36
C VAL A 118 -7.27 4.31 -14.78
N ALA A 119 -7.68 3.46 -13.84
CA ALA A 119 -6.81 2.47 -13.23
C ALA A 119 -7.59 1.22 -12.79
N MET A 120 -6.86 0.12 -12.58
CA MET A 120 -7.44 -1.06 -11.94
C MET A 120 -7.72 -0.77 -10.46
N ARG A 121 -8.72 -1.44 -9.89
CA ARG A 121 -9.17 -1.26 -8.49
C ARG A 121 -8.06 -1.38 -7.44
N GLN A 122 -7.02 -2.17 -7.71
CA GLN A 122 -5.86 -2.33 -6.83
C GLN A 122 -5.03 -1.03 -6.68
N ARG A 123 -5.20 -0.05 -7.58
CA ARG A 123 -4.51 1.23 -7.56
C ARG A 123 -5.37 2.38 -7.02
N TYR A 124 -6.53 2.08 -6.46
CA TYR A 124 -7.40 3.12 -5.90
C TYR A 124 -6.97 3.56 -4.50
N GLU A 125 -6.28 2.71 -3.74
CA GLU A 125 -5.85 3.08 -2.38
C GLU A 125 -4.95 4.33 -2.35
N PRO A 126 -3.94 4.47 -3.24
CA PRO A 126 -3.14 5.71 -3.32
C PRO A 126 -3.92 6.96 -3.78
N LEU A 127 -5.16 6.81 -4.24
CA LEU A 127 -6.02 7.94 -4.65
C LEU A 127 -6.91 8.44 -3.53
N ARG A 128 -7.00 7.70 -2.41
CA ARG A 128 -7.66 8.21 -1.24
C ARG A 128 -6.82 9.36 -0.70
N PRO A 129 -7.36 10.59 -0.73
CA PRO A 129 -6.65 11.73 -0.18
C PRO A 129 -6.29 11.40 1.27
N GLY A 130 -5.07 11.76 1.67
CA GLY A 130 -4.62 11.59 3.05
C GLY A 130 -5.48 12.37 4.05
N PRO A 131 -5.13 12.39 5.34
CA PRO A 131 -5.87 13.13 6.35
C PRO A 131 -6.03 14.62 6.01
N ASP A 132 -5.03 15.21 5.35
CA ASP A 132 -5.07 16.61 4.91
C ASP A 132 -6.02 16.83 3.73
N GLY A 133 -6.48 15.75 3.08
CA GLY A 133 -7.41 15.83 1.98
C GLY A 133 -6.82 16.44 0.71
N VAL A 134 -5.49 16.40 0.55
CA VAL A 134 -4.77 17.03 -0.57
C VAL A 134 -4.32 16.00 -1.61
N MET A 135 -4.48 16.33 -2.88
CA MET A 135 -3.89 15.61 -4.01
C MET A 135 -3.17 16.57 -4.95
N TRP A 136 -2.11 16.10 -5.61
CA TRP A 136 -1.41 16.84 -6.65
C TRP A 136 -1.95 16.49 -8.03
N TRP A 137 -2.16 17.52 -8.84
CA TRP A 137 -2.68 17.43 -10.20
C TRP A 137 -1.71 18.05 -11.20
N CYS A 138 -1.59 17.42 -12.36
CA CYS A 138 -0.91 17.98 -13.51
C CYS A 138 -1.69 17.62 -14.77
N GLY A 139 -2.26 18.63 -15.45
CA GLY A 139 -3.00 18.44 -16.70
C GLY A 139 -4.17 19.40 -16.86
N ASP A 140 -5.00 19.12 -17.84
CA ASP A 140 -6.14 19.97 -18.22
C ASP A 140 -7.43 19.34 -17.68
N PRO A 141 -8.23 20.04 -16.86
CA PRO A 141 -9.47 19.49 -16.30
C PRO A 141 -10.49 19.07 -17.36
N THR A 142 -10.38 19.55 -18.59
CA THR A 142 -11.27 19.21 -19.73
C THR A 142 -10.76 18.06 -20.59
N ARG A 143 -9.46 17.72 -20.53
CA ARG A 143 -8.84 16.64 -21.33
C ARG A 143 -8.35 15.46 -20.50
N GLY A 144 -8.18 15.67 -19.20
CA GLY A 144 -7.56 14.74 -18.27
C GLY A 144 -6.10 15.07 -17.99
N GLY A 145 -5.49 14.27 -17.12
CA GLY A 145 -4.19 14.56 -16.56
C GLY A 145 -3.74 13.49 -15.58
N VAL A 146 -2.71 13.80 -14.83
CA VAL A 146 -2.09 12.91 -13.86
C VAL A 146 -2.41 13.38 -12.45
N LEU A 147 -2.97 12.47 -11.66
CA LEU A 147 -3.16 12.59 -10.22
C LEU A 147 -2.05 11.85 -9.48
N ALA A 148 -1.58 12.44 -8.38
CA ALA A 148 -0.66 11.80 -7.46
C ALA A 148 -0.92 12.26 -6.01
N PRO A 149 -0.60 11.43 -5.00
CA PRO A 149 -0.49 11.93 -3.63
C PRO A 149 0.64 12.97 -3.54
N PRO A 150 0.65 13.83 -2.50
CA PRO A 150 1.77 14.72 -2.23
C PRO A 150 3.12 13.98 -2.26
N GLY A 151 4.10 14.54 -2.96
CA GLY A 151 5.41 13.91 -3.20
C GLY A 151 5.54 13.15 -4.53
N GLY A 152 4.45 12.93 -5.28
CA GLY A 152 4.52 12.45 -6.67
C GLY A 152 4.82 10.95 -6.87
N GLY A 153 4.76 10.13 -5.82
CA GLY A 153 5.20 8.72 -5.87
C GLY A 153 4.26 7.75 -6.63
N ALA A 154 2.94 8.00 -6.64
CA ALA A 154 1.95 7.11 -7.27
C ALA A 154 1.16 7.84 -8.37
N LEU A 155 1.62 7.70 -9.62
CA LEU A 155 1.04 8.40 -10.78
C LEU A 155 -0.16 7.65 -11.35
N ILE A 156 -1.28 8.35 -11.50
CA ILE A 156 -2.53 7.77 -11.98
C ILE A 156 -3.16 8.71 -13.00
N TRP A 157 -3.54 8.15 -14.16
CA TRP A 157 -4.19 8.91 -15.20
C TRP A 157 -5.67 9.06 -14.86
N THR A 158 -6.20 10.26 -15.06
CA THR A 158 -7.64 10.51 -14.94
C THR A 158 -8.18 11.23 -16.16
N ARG A 159 -9.49 11.09 -16.36
CA ARG A 159 -10.24 11.73 -17.43
C ARG A 159 -11.43 12.50 -16.85
N PRO A 160 -11.89 13.58 -17.47
CA PRO A 160 -13.11 14.25 -17.02
C PRO A 160 -14.33 13.32 -17.10
N VAL A 161 -15.22 13.43 -16.11
CA VAL A 161 -16.53 12.78 -16.17
C VAL A 161 -17.38 13.46 -17.24
N LYS A 162 -17.64 12.75 -18.35
CA LYS A 162 -18.33 13.31 -19.53
C LYS A 162 -19.82 13.58 -19.32
N HIS A 163 -20.53 12.73 -18.57
CA HIS A 163 -21.99 12.80 -18.47
C HIS A 163 -22.43 13.82 -17.41
N ARG A 164 -23.23 14.82 -17.81
CA ARG A 164 -23.72 15.90 -16.93
C ARG A 164 -24.38 15.40 -15.63
N ARG A 165 -25.26 14.40 -15.71
CA ARG A 165 -25.93 13.82 -14.52
C ARG A 165 -24.97 13.07 -13.59
N ALA A 166 -23.98 12.37 -14.14
CA ALA A 166 -22.96 11.72 -13.32
C ALA A 166 -22.06 12.77 -12.65
N ARG A 167 -21.71 13.82 -13.39
CA ARG A 167 -20.95 14.98 -12.91
C ARG A 167 -21.62 15.63 -11.69
N GLN A 168 -22.91 15.95 -11.80
CA GLN A 168 -23.69 16.56 -10.71
C GLN A 168 -23.72 15.67 -9.46
N ARG A 169 -24.07 14.38 -9.61
CA ARG A 169 -24.12 13.44 -8.48
C ARG A 169 -22.78 13.31 -7.75
N ILE A 170 -21.68 13.19 -8.50
CA ILE A 170 -20.34 13.08 -7.94
C ILE A 170 -19.96 14.38 -7.19
N VAL A 171 -20.29 15.54 -7.76
CA VAL A 171 -20.05 16.85 -7.13
C VAL A 171 -20.87 17.02 -5.85
N GLU A 172 -22.16 16.69 -5.87
CA GLU A 172 -23.03 16.73 -4.68
C GLU A 172 -22.53 15.81 -3.56
N GLN A 173 -22.06 14.60 -3.91
CA GLN A 173 -21.48 13.68 -2.93
C GLN A 173 -20.16 14.22 -2.36
N ALA A 174 -19.32 14.83 -3.18
CA ALA A 174 -18.09 15.45 -2.71
C ALA A 174 -18.36 16.66 -1.79
N ALA A 175 -19.36 17.48 -2.13
CA ALA A 175 -19.81 18.60 -1.29
C ALA A 175 -20.31 18.10 0.08
N ARG A 176 -21.13 17.04 0.11
CA ARG A 176 -21.58 16.39 1.37
C ARG A 176 -20.45 15.82 2.21
N THR A 177 -19.29 15.53 1.61
CA THR A 177 -18.09 15.04 2.32
C THR A 177 -17.21 16.19 2.84
N GLY A 178 -17.72 17.43 2.79
CA GLY A 178 -17.02 18.61 3.28
C GLY A 178 -15.92 19.12 2.36
N LEU A 179 -15.90 18.75 1.06
CA LEU A 179 -14.84 19.20 0.14
C LEU A 179 -14.75 20.74 0.06
N LEU A 180 -15.89 21.44 0.14
CA LEU A 180 -15.94 22.90 0.06
C LEU A 180 -15.36 23.57 1.31
N GLU A 181 -15.44 22.93 2.47
CA GLU A 181 -14.98 23.45 3.76
C GLU A 181 -13.47 23.26 3.98
N ARG A 182 -12.80 22.47 3.13
CA ARG A 182 -11.36 22.20 3.27
C ARG A 182 -10.55 23.46 2.99
N ALA A 183 -9.47 23.64 3.75
CA ALA A 183 -8.52 24.72 3.52
C ALA A 183 -7.90 24.61 2.12
N THR A 184 -7.59 25.76 1.50
CA THR A 184 -6.85 25.76 0.24
C THR A 184 -5.42 25.29 0.52
N PRO A 185 -4.97 24.18 -0.10
CA PRO A 185 -3.65 23.65 0.20
C PRO A 185 -2.56 24.56 -0.33
N VAL A 186 -1.44 24.58 0.39
CA VAL A 186 -0.21 25.27 -0.03
C VAL A 186 0.28 24.64 -1.34
N GLN A 187 0.54 25.47 -2.34
CA GLN A 187 1.04 25.00 -3.63
C GLN A 187 2.46 24.44 -3.48
N PRO A 188 2.80 23.34 -4.19
CA PRO A 188 4.11 22.74 -4.09
C PRO A 188 5.15 23.70 -4.64
N GLN A 189 5.86 24.37 -3.75
CA GLN A 189 7.04 25.14 -4.12
C GLN A 189 8.16 24.14 -4.33
N VAL A 190 8.57 23.95 -5.58
CA VAL A 190 9.85 23.30 -5.85
C VAL A 190 10.88 24.24 -5.26
N ARG A 191 11.37 23.90 -4.07
CA ARG A 191 12.59 24.49 -3.53
C ARG A 191 13.68 24.12 -4.51
N VAL A 192 13.91 25.01 -5.47
CA VAL A 192 15.20 25.07 -6.12
C VAL A 192 16.13 25.35 -4.95
N GLN A 193 16.82 24.32 -4.48
CA GLN A 193 18.03 24.53 -3.70
C GLN A 193 18.96 25.25 -4.67
N VAL A 194 18.81 26.58 -4.73
CA VAL A 194 19.90 27.43 -5.18
C VAL A 194 21.01 27.04 -4.23
N PRO A 195 22.12 26.46 -4.71
CA PRO A 195 23.27 26.18 -3.87
C PRO A 195 23.50 27.47 -3.11
N GLU A 196 23.29 27.42 -1.79
CA GLU A 196 23.54 28.54 -0.92
C GLU A 196 25.00 28.87 -1.17
N VAL A 197 25.24 29.92 -1.96
CA VAL A 197 26.59 30.44 -2.19
C VAL A 197 27.04 30.76 -0.79
N ALA A 198 27.98 29.96 -0.28
CA ALA A 198 28.46 30.09 1.08
C ALA A 198 28.89 31.54 1.25
N ASP A 199 28.07 32.32 1.95
CA ASP A 199 28.43 33.68 2.27
C ASP A 199 29.75 33.62 3.04
N PRO A 200 30.72 34.47 2.69
CA PRO A 200 32.01 34.47 3.34
C PRO A 200 31.81 34.69 4.83
N VAL A 201 32.37 33.74 5.59
CA VAL A 201 32.46 33.70 7.05
C VAL A 201 32.64 35.11 7.61
N SER A 202 31.56 35.71 8.13
CA SER A 202 31.66 36.87 9.01
C SER A 202 32.10 36.37 10.38
N THR A 203 33.41 36.40 10.58
CA THR A 203 34.08 36.26 11.87
C THR A 203 33.78 37.48 12.72
N THR A 204 32.67 37.46 13.46
CA THR A 204 32.37 38.49 14.47
C THR A 204 32.55 37.92 15.87
N VAL A 205 33.47 38.56 16.58
CA VAL A 205 33.97 38.36 17.94
C VAL A 205 32.84 38.17 18.98
N PRO A 206 32.99 37.26 19.97
CA PRO A 206 31.97 37.02 20.99
C PRO A 206 31.97 38.13 22.04
N ALA A 207 30.85 38.83 22.18
CA ALA A 207 30.59 39.70 23.32
C ALA A 207 30.00 38.88 24.49
N PRO A 208 30.43 39.11 25.74
CA PRO A 208 29.97 38.35 26.89
C PRO A 208 28.69 38.97 27.46
N ARG A 209 27.52 38.33 27.34
CA ARG A 209 26.33 38.75 28.09
C ARG A 209 25.44 37.59 28.56
N VAL A 210 25.45 37.46 29.89
CA VAL A 210 24.30 37.33 30.80
C VAL A 210 23.43 36.08 30.64
N SER A 211 23.63 35.15 31.59
CA SER A 211 22.73 34.07 31.97
C SER A 211 21.30 34.57 32.20
N LEU A 212 20.45 34.43 31.17
CA LEU A 212 19.01 34.34 31.35
C LEU A 212 18.70 32.88 31.62
N VAL A 213 18.16 32.63 32.82
CA VAL A 213 17.67 31.33 33.30
C VAL A 213 16.94 30.62 32.16
N LYS A 214 17.58 29.59 31.60
CA LYS A 214 17.01 28.68 30.60
C LYS A 214 15.87 27.95 31.28
N ARG A 215 14.65 28.48 31.12
CA ARG A 215 13.40 27.78 31.43
C ARG A 215 13.54 26.39 30.80
N PRO A 216 13.36 25.29 31.56
CA PRO A 216 13.52 23.96 30.99
C PRO A 216 12.62 23.87 29.75
N GLU A 217 13.26 23.64 28.61
CA GLU A 217 12.61 23.37 27.33
C GLU A 217 11.61 22.24 27.59
N SER A 218 10.35 22.62 27.74
CA SER A 218 9.25 21.71 28.00
C SER A 218 9.01 20.98 26.70
N ASP A 219 9.61 19.80 26.54
CA ASP A 219 9.13 18.62 25.79
C ASP A 219 8.17 18.87 24.61
N THR A 220 8.46 19.87 23.76
CA THR A 220 7.77 20.13 22.49
C THR A 220 8.35 19.29 21.35
N SER A 221 9.26 18.37 21.65
CA SER A 221 9.60 17.33 20.70
C SER A 221 8.35 16.46 20.53
N GLY A 222 7.64 16.65 19.42
CA GLY A 222 6.52 15.81 18.97
C GLY A 222 6.92 14.36 18.70
N ALA A 223 8.01 13.88 19.33
CA ALA A 223 8.52 12.55 19.23
C ALA A 223 7.45 11.54 19.71
N PRO A 224 7.31 10.43 18.99
CA PRO A 224 6.38 9.35 19.32
C PRO A 224 6.96 8.50 20.46
N THR A 225 6.77 8.95 21.71
CA THR A 225 7.19 8.22 22.91
C THR A 225 6.32 7.00 23.19
N TYR A 226 6.82 6.06 24.00
CA TYR A 226 6.08 4.88 24.44
C TYR A 226 4.72 5.24 25.02
N GLU A 227 4.64 6.20 25.94
CA GLU A 227 3.41 6.63 26.59
C GLU A 227 2.36 7.14 25.60
N ARG A 228 2.77 8.00 24.66
CA ARG A 228 1.86 8.58 23.65
C ARG A 228 1.30 7.50 22.73
N LEU A 229 2.16 6.60 22.28
CA LEU A 229 1.76 5.49 21.41
C LEU A 229 0.90 4.47 22.17
N ALA A 230 1.24 4.15 23.42
CA ALA A 230 0.45 3.28 24.30
C ALA A 230 -0.95 3.84 24.53
N ALA A 231 -1.07 5.12 24.87
CA ALA A 231 -2.35 5.80 25.01
C ALA A 231 -3.16 5.77 23.71
N HIS A 232 -2.50 5.98 22.56
CA HIS A 232 -3.16 5.86 21.26
C HIS A 232 -3.66 4.45 20.96
N ALA A 233 -2.85 3.44 21.25
CA ALA A 233 -3.21 2.03 21.09
C ALA A 233 -4.39 1.63 22.00
N GLY A 234 -4.41 2.15 23.24
CA GLY A 234 -5.55 2.02 24.15
C GLY A 234 -6.86 2.53 23.54
N ARG A 235 -6.84 3.73 22.93
CA ARG A 235 -8.01 4.28 22.22
C ARG A 235 -8.46 3.40 21.05
N GLN A 236 -7.51 2.87 20.26
CA GLN A 236 -7.82 1.95 19.16
C GLN A 236 -8.42 0.62 19.66
N ALA A 237 -7.97 0.12 20.81
CA ALA A 237 -8.46 -1.13 21.40
C ALA A 237 -9.89 -1.01 21.95
N VAL A 238 -10.22 0.09 22.64
CA VAL A 238 -11.57 0.34 23.20
C VAL A 238 -12.66 0.31 22.12
N ALA A 239 -12.37 0.87 20.94
CA ALA A 239 -13.31 0.84 19.81
C ALA A 239 -13.65 -0.58 19.33
N ARG A 240 -12.83 -1.58 19.65
CA ARG A 240 -12.93 -2.96 19.13
C ARG A 240 -13.57 -3.95 20.08
N THR A 241 -13.55 -3.67 21.37
CA THR A 241 -14.08 -4.59 22.40
C THR A 241 -15.56 -4.91 22.17
N ARG A 242 -16.30 -4.03 21.49
CA ARG A 242 -17.73 -4.21 21.13
C ARG A 242 -18.01 -5.36 20.15
N THR A 243 -17.00 -5.94 19.48
CA THR A 243 -17.19 -7.03 18.50
C THR A 243 -16.59 -8.36 18.96
N ARG A 244 -16.18 -8.48 20.23
CA ARG A 244 -15.71 -9.76 20.79
C ARG A 244 -16.90 -10.67 21.04
N ILE A 245 -16.87 -11.86 20.44
CA ILE A 245 -17.16 -13.18 21.04
C ILE A 245 -17.24 -14.18 19.88
N ARG A 246 -16.12 -14.87 19.67
CA ARG A 246 -16.01 -16.27 19.19
C ARG A 246 -14.52 -16.56 19.12
N SER A 247 -14.01 -17.19 20.17
CA SER A 247 -12.64 -17.67 20.27
C SER A 247 -12.37 -18.64 19.12
N ARG A 248 -11.71 -18.14 18.08
CA ARG A 248 -11.26 -18.99 16.98
C ARG A 248 -10.20 -19.93 17.54
N ARG A 249 -10.24 -21.20 17.14
CA ARG A 249 -9.22 -22.20 17.47
C ARG A 249 -7.82 -21.60 17.24
N PRO A 250 -6.91 -21.67 18.24
CA PRO A 250 -5.53 -21.22 18.09
C PRO A 250 -4.89 -21.82 16.83
N GLU A 251 -4.04 -21.05 16.16
CA GLU A 251 -3.24 -21.60 15.06
C GLU A 251 -2.20 -22.56 15.63
N ALA A 252 -1.87 -23.62 14.89
CA ALA A 252 -0.88 -24.59 15.32
C ALA A 252 0.52 -23.94 15.42
N ASP A 253 1.31 -24.35 16.43
CA ASP A 253 2.69 -23.88 16.58
C ASP A 253 3.57 -24.52 15.49
N VAL A 254 4.34 -23.70 14.77
CA VAL A 254 5.25 -24.17 13.72
C VAL A 254 6.37 -25.06 14.27
N ARG A 255 6.60 -25.03 15.59
CA ARG A 255 7.56 -25.91 16.26
C ARG A 255 7.08 -27.35 16.39
N GLU A 256 5.76 -27.53 16.41
CA GLU A 256 5.12 -28.83 16.56
C GLU A 256 4.66 -29.39 15.21
N VAL A 257 4.35 -28.50 14.25
CA VAL A 257 3.85 -28.89 12.94
C VAL A 257 4.60 -28.21 11.80
N ALA A 258 4.70 -28.90 10.67
CA ALA A 258 5.21 -28.32 9.44
C ALA A 258 4.45 -27.02 9.07
N TRP A 259 5.16 -26.04 8.52
CA TRP A 259 4.62 -24.71 8.19
C TRP A 259 3.34 -24.75 7.33
N TRP A 260 3.19 -25.75 6.45
CA TRP A 260 2.00 -25.90 5.61
C TRP A 260 0.74 -26.29 6.41
N ARG A 261 0.87 -26.74 7.67
CA ARG A 261 -0.29 -26.94 8.57
C ARG A 261 -0.74 -25.63 9.22
N VAL A 262 0.13 -24.63 9.31
CA VAL A 262 -0.18 -23.30 9.84
C VAL A 262 -0.92 -22.48 8.77
N ARG A 263 -2.18 -22.12 9.04
CA ARG A 263 -3.08 -21.50 8.05
C ARG A 263 -2.58 -20.15 7.55
N SER A 264 -2.09 -19.30 8.46
CA SER A 264 -1.53 -17.98 8.15
C SER A 264 -0.29 -18.08 7.26
N LEU A 265 0.62 -19.02 7.54
CA LEU A 265 1.77 -19.29 6.67
C LEU A 265 1.36 -19.79 5.28
N ARG A 266 0.39 -20.71 5.17
CA ARG A 266 -0.15 -21.09 3.84
C ARG A 266 -0.71 -19.89 3.07
N ARG A 267 -1.39 -18.97 3.76
CA ARG A 267 -1.93 -17.76 3.17
C ARG A 267 -0.82 -16.82 2.72
N ALA A 268 0.21 -16.64 3.54
CA ALA A 268 1.40 -15.85 3.25
C ALA A 268 2.16 -16.38 2.03
N ALA A 269 2.34 -17.70 1.94
CA ALA A 269 2.94 -18.36 0.79
C ALA A 269 2.12 -18.16 -0.50
N GLY A 270 0.81 -17.93 -0.38
CA GLY A 270 -0.08 -17.74 -1.52
C GLY A 270 -0.74 -19.03 -2.03
N VAL A 271 -0.73 -20.10 -1.23
CA VAL A 271 -1.31 -21.42 -1.59
C VAL A 271 -2.78 -21.30 -2.01
N GLY A 272 -3.55 -20.45 -1.33
CA GLY A 272 -4.96 -20.24 -1.68
C GLY A 272 -5.18 -19.73 -3.11
N ARG A 273 -4.26 -18.91 -3.66
CA ARG A 273 -4.37 -18.43 -5.04
C ARG A 273 -4.13 -19.56 -6.05
N VAL A 274 -3.16 -20.44 -5.75
CA VAL A 274 -2.87 -21.62 -6.57
C VAL A 274 -4.06 -22.58 -6.55
N LEU A 275 -4.65 -22.84 -5.38
CA LEU A 275 -5.82 -23.72 -5.27
C LEU A 275 -7.04 -23.16 -6.02
N VAL A 276 -7.29 -21.84 -5.94
CA VAL A 276 -8.38 -21.21 -6.70
C VAL A 276 -8.12 -21.32 -8.21
N ALA A 277 -6.90 -21.03 -8.67
CA ALA A 277 -6.56 -21.16 -10.09
C ALA A 277 -6.67 -22.61 -10.58
N LEU A 278 -6.22 -23.57 -9.77
CA LEU A 278 -6.35 -25.00 -10.05
C LEU A 278 -7.82 -25.43 -10.12
N ALA A 279 -8.66 -24.97 -9.19
CA ALA A 279 -10.09 -25.26 -9.20
C ALA A 279 -10.79 -24.69 -10.44
N VAL A 280 -10.41 -23.48 -10.89
CA VAL A 280 -10.91 -22.90 -12.15
C VAL A 280 -10.48 -23.75 -13.35
N CYS A 281 -9.23 -24.21 -13.40
CA CYS A 281 -8.76 -25.10 -14.46
C CYS A 281 -9.53 -26.43 -14.47
N ALA A 282 -9.71 -27.05 -13.29
CA ALA A 282 -10.44 -28.30 -13.17
C ALA A 282 -11.92 -28.15 -13.58
N ALA A 283 -12.59 -27.07 -13.16
CA ALA A 283 -13.96 -26.79 -13.56
C ALA A 283 -14.09 -26.59 -15.08
N ALA A 284 -13.13 -25.89 -15.71
CA ALA A 284 -13.09 -25.72 -17.15
C ALA A 284 -12.88 -27.07 -17.88
N ALA A 285 -11.99 -27.93 -17.37
CA ALA A 285 -11.73 -29.25 -17.93
C ALA A 285 -12.97 -30.18 -17.83
N VAL A 286 -13.64 -30.20 -16.68
CA VAL A 286 -14.90 -30.96 -16.50
C VAL A 286 -15.97 -30.45 -17.46
N ALA A 287 -16.14 -29.12 -17.57
CA ALA A 287 -17.13 -28.53 -18.47
C ALA A 287 -16.83 -28.82 -19.95
N ALA A 288 -15.56 -28.90 -20.34
CA ALA A 288 -15.16 -29.32 -21.69
C ALA A 288 -15.47 -30.80 -21.95
N GLY A 289 -15.27 -31.68 -20.95
CA GLY A 289 -15.57 -33.11 -21.05
C GLY A 289 -17.06 -33.43 -21.22
N ILE A 290 -17.94 -32.56 -20.73
CA ILE A 290 -19.41 -32.72 -20.85
C ILE A 290 -19.91 -32.41 -22.29
N ARG A 291 -19.03 -32.00 -23.23
CA ARG A 291 -19.35 -31.64 -24.62
C ARG A 291 -20.56 -30.70 -24.72
N PRO A 292 -20.40 -29.39 -24.57
CA PRO A 292 -21.49 -28.47 -24.83
C PRO A 292 -21.86 -28.53 -26.32
N GLU A 293 -23.07 -28.96 -26.64
CA GLU A 293 -23.63 -28.77 -27.97
C GLU A 293 -23.76 -27.26 -28.24
N GLY A 294 -22.96 -26.72 -29.17
CA GLY A 294 -23.04 -25.32 -29.62
C GLY A 294 -21.80 -24.45 -29.34
N GLY A 295 -21.91 -23.13 -29.62
CA GLY A 295 -20.83 -22.13 -29.59
C GLY A 295 -20.21 -21.79 -28.23
N GLY A 296 -20.42 -22.62 -27.20
CA GLY A 296 -19.86 -22.44 -25.85
C GLY A 296 -18.37 -22.81 -25.73
N LEU A 297 -17.84 -23.56 -26.69
CA LEU A 297 -16.48 -24.10 -26.69
C LEU A 297 -15.41 -23.01 -26.57
N MET A 298 -15.55 -21.92 -27.34
CA MET A 298 -14.62 -20.77 -27.30
C MET A 298 -14.57 -20.10 -25.91
N ARG A 299 -15.71 -20.00 -25.22
CA ARG A 299 -15.77 -19.42 -23.86
C ARG A 299 -15.07 -20.33 -22.85
N LEU A 300 -15.24 -21.65 -22.98
CA LEU A 300 -14.54 -22.62 -22.14
C LEU A 300 -13.03 -22.58 -22.35
N PHE A 301 -12.57 -22.49 -23.60
CA PHE A 301 -11.16 -22.30 -23.92
C PHE A 301 -10.59 -21.02 -23.30
N LEU A 302 -11.30 -19.88 -23.42
CA LEU A 302 -10.86 -18.64 -22.79
C LEU A 302 -10.74 -18.77 -21.26
N VAL A 303 -11.72 -19.41 -20.61
CA VAL A 303 -11.68 -19.66 -19.16
C VAL A 303 -10.51 -20.58 -18.80
N ALA A 304 -10.26 -21.63 -19.58
CA ALA A 304 -9.15 -22.56 -19.37
C ALA A 304 -7.79 -21.85 -19.50
N ILE A 305 -7.61 -21.03 -20.54
CA ILE A 305 -6.38 -20.25 -20.77
C ILE A 305 -6.14 -19.27 -19.62
N VAL A 306 -7.16 -18.51 -19.22
CA VAL A 306 -7.06 -17.57 -18.09
C VAL A 306 -6.76 -18.31 -16.79
N GLY A 307 -7.39 -19.47 -16.58
CA GLY A 307 -7.12 -20.36 -15.45
C GLY A 307 -5.67 -20.83 -15.42
N LEU A 308 -5.15 -21.33 -16.55
CA LEU A 308 -3.78 -21.81 -16.69
C LEU A 308 -2.77 -20.69 -16.49
N ALA A 309 -3.00 -19.51 -17.08
CA ALA A 309 -2.14 -18.35 -16.89
C ALA A 309 -2.13 -17.90 -15.41
N ALA A 310 -3.29 -17.88 -14.75
CA ALA A 310 -3.40 -17.58 -13.32
C ALA A 310 -2.69 -18.64 -12.47
N LEU A 311 -2.77 -19.91 -12.86
CA LEU A 311 -2.10 -21.03 -12.18
C LEU A 311 -0.58 -20.93 -12.31
N ALA A 312 -0.08 -20.71 -13.52
CA ALA A 312 1.35 -20.51 -13.79
C ALA A 312 1.90 -19.30 -13.03
N TYR A 313 1.23 -18.15 -13.10
CA TYR A 313 1.63 -16.95 -12.39
C TYR A 313 1.62 -17.13 -10.87
N SER A 314 0.55 -17.72 -10.31
CA SER A 314 0.42 -17.94 -8.88
C SER A 314 1.40 -19.01 -8.37
N GLY A 315 1.62 -20.07 -9.14
CA GLY A 315 2.61 -21.11 -8.88
C GLY A 315 4.03 -20.55 -8.89
N HIS A 316 4.40 -19.79 -9.92
CA HIS A 316 5.70 -19.13 -9.98
C HIS A 316 5.91 -18.19 -8.79
N ARG A 317 4.91 -17.38 -8.41
CA ARG A 317 4.99 -16.49 -7.25
C ARG A 317 5.10 -17.26 -5.93
N LEU A 318 4.34 -18.34 -5.78
CA LEU A 318 4.42 -19.24 -4.62
C LEU A 318 5.84 -19.82 -4.49
N LEU A 319 6.41 -20.32 -5.58
CA LEU A 319 7.74 -20.96 -5.58
C LEU A 319 8.88 -19.95 -5.36
N THR A 320 8.85 -18.81 -6.03
CA THR A 320 9.97 -17.84 -6.01
C THR A 320 9.95 -16.90 -4.80
N ARG A 321 8.77 -16.56 -4.27
CA ARG A 321 8.64 -15.57 -3.18
C ARG A 321 7.93 -16.14 -1.97
N GLY A 322 6.88 -16.93 -2.17
CA GLY A 322 6.04 -17.45 -1.09
C GLY A 322 6.77 -18.45 -0.20
N ILE A 323 7.22 -19.57 -0.76
CA ILE A 323 7.86 -20.68 -0.03
C ILE A 323 9.16 -20.21 0.65
N PRO A 324 10.08 -19.48 -0.02
CA PRO A 324 11.28 -18.98 0.64
C PRO A 324 10.96 -18.07 1.83
N ALA A 325 10.00 -17.15 1.68
CA ALA A 325 9.62 -16.25 2.76
C ALA A 325 9.04 -16.99 3.97
N VAL A 326 8.14 -17.97 3.76
CA VAL A 326 7.56 -18.73 4.90
C VAL A 326 8.55 -19.70 5.53
N ARG A 327 9.50 -20.26 4.76
CA ARG A 327 10.60 -21.05 5.32
C ARG A 327 11.52 -20.20 6.17
N LEU A 328 11.80 -18.96 5.73
CA LEU A 328 12.58 -17.99 6.49
C LEU A 328 11.85 -17.61 7.79
N MET A 329 10.55 -17.29 7.74
CA MET A 329 9.75 -17.03 8.94
C MET A 329 9.68 -18.24 9.87
N ALA A 330 9.51 -19.45 9.34
CA ALA A 330 9.51 -20.67 10.15
C ALA A 330 10.87 -20.86 10.84
N ARG A 331 11.99 -20.67 10.13
CA ARG A 331 13.34 -20.73 10.70
C ARG A 331 13.54 -19.68 11.80
N ALA A 332 13.15 -18.43 11.52
CA ALA A 332 13.21 -17.33 12.48
C ALA A 332 12.42 -17.64 13.77
N ALA A 333 11.23 -18.25 13.64
CA ALA A 333 10.43 -18.67 14.79
C ALA A 333 11.10 -19.77 15.64
N HIS A 334 11.95 -20.60 15.05
CA HIS A 334 12.73 -21.63 15.74
C HIS A 334 14.04 -21.11 16.35
N SER A 335 14.39 -19.84 16.12
CA SER A 335 15.64 -19.28 16.62
C SER A 335 15.73 -19.40 18.14
N PRO A 336 16.84 -19.94 18.69
CA PRO A 336 16.94 -20.29 20.11
C PRO A 336 17.05 -19.07 21.03
N VAL A 337 17.44 -17.91 20.52
CA VAL A 337 17.70 -16.70 21.32
C VAL A 337 16.48 -15.76 21.25
N PRO A 338 15.55 -15.81 22.23
CA PRO A 338 14.52 -14.78 22.36
C PRO A 338 15.14 -13.46 22.83
N VAL A 339 14.72 -12.36 22.21
CA VAL A 339 15.03 -11.02 22.69
C VAL A 339 13.73 -10.40 23.22
N PRO A 340 13.54 -10.32 24.55
CA PRO A 340 12.35 -9.72 25.12
C PRO A 340 12.35 -8.22 24.83
N ARG A 341 11.20 -7.65 24.48
CA ARG A 341 11.01 -6.22 24.22
C ARG A 341 9.66 -5.76 24.76
N ARG A 342 9.53 -4.47 25.01
CA ARG A 342 8.21 -3.85 25.22
C ARG A 342 7.60 -3.54 23.86
N TYR A 343 6.28 -3.60 23.78
CA TYR A 343 5.57 -3.32 22.54
C TYR A 343 4.36 -2.43 22.71
N VAL A 344 4.01 -1.77 21.63
CA VAL A 344 2.73 -1.11 21.40
C VAL A 344 2.17 -1.61 20.07
N LEU A 345 0.94 -2.12 20.08
CA LEU A 345 0.24 -2.62 18.91
C LEU A 345 -0.70 -1.55 18.35
N LEU A 346 -0.35 -1.00 17.20
CA LEU A 346 -1.12 0.00 16.48
C LEU A 346 -1.66 -0.57 15.16
N HIS A 347 -2.56 0.17 14.54
CA HIS A 347 -3.01 -0.10 13.17
C HIS A 347 -2.61 1.07 12.30
N ASP A 348 -2.03 0.76 11.14
CA ASP A 348 -1.77 1.79 10.13
C ASP A 348 -3.12 2.37 9.68
N PRO A 349 -3.32 3.70 9.79
CA PRO A 349 -4.59 4.32 9.43
C PRO A 349 -4.91 4.21 7.94
N GLN A 350 -3.93 3.92 7.08
CA GLN A 350 -4.14 3.83 5.63
C GLN A 350 -4.75 2.48 5.21
N ASP A 351 -4.19 1.37 5.67
CA ASP A 351 -4.57 0.02 5.22
C ASP A 351 -5.15 -0.86 6.33
N GLY A 352 -5.15 -0.37 7.58
CA GLY A 352 -5.61 -1.11 8.75
C GLY A 352 -4.71 -2.27 9.14
N VAL A 353 -3.49 -2.36 8.60
CA VAL A 353 -2.54 -3.43 8.93
C VAL A 353 -2.05 -3.25 10.36
N PRO A 354 -2.08 -4.32 11.19
CA PRO A 354 -1.51 -4.25 12.53
C PRO A 354 0.01 -4.05 12.45
N VAL A 355 0.52 -3.06 13.15
CA VAL A 355 1.96 -2.76 13.27
C VAL A 355 2.37 -2.85 14.73
N LEU A 356 3.40 -3.65 14.98
CA LEU A 356 4.05 -3.75 16.26
C LEU A 356 5.17 -2.71 16.34
N VAL A 357 5.05 -1.75 17.25
CA VAL A 357 6.12 -0.81 17.57
C VAL A 357 6.87 -1.33 18.78
N VAL A 358 8.19 -1.48 18.66
CA VAL A 358 9.06 -2.16 19.61
C VAL A 358 9.91 -1.14 20.37
N PHE A 359 10.03 -1.33 21.67
CA PHE A 359 10.75 -0.45 22.59
C PHE A 359 11.76 -1.24 23.43
N PRO A 360 12.78 -0.55 23.99
CA PRO A 360 13.74 -1.18 24.90
C PRO A 360 13.02 -1.89 26.05
N THR A 361 13.54 -3.05 26.46
CA THR A 361 12.93 -3.90 27.49
C THR A 361 12.84 -3.18 28.83
N CYS A 362 13.93 -2.52 29.22
CA CYS A 362 14.05 -1.74 30.44
C CYS A 362 14.09 -0.27 30.07
N GLY A 363 13.01 0.47 30.35
CA GLY A 363 13.03 1.92 30.20
C GLY A 363 11.69 2.56 30.52
N GLY A 364 11.59 3.87 30.30
CA GLY A 364 10.52 4.71 30.82
C GLY A 364 9.35 4.94 29.87
N PRO A 365 8.37 5.76 30.29
CA PRO A 365 7.26 6.23 29.44
C PRO A 365 7.72 7.10 28.26
N HIS A 366 8.89 7.75 28.39
CA HIS A 366 9.44 8.69 27.40
C HIS A 366 10.37 8.04 26.37
N ASP A 367 10.53 6.71 26.41
CA ASP A 367 11.44 6.03 25.49
C ASP A 367 10.97 6.15 24.04
N VAL A 368 11.95 6.28 23.16
CA VAL A 368 11.76 6.25 21.71
C VAL A 368 11.69 4.80 21.20
N PRO A 369 10.95 4.55 20.11
CA PRO A 369 10.86 3.22 19.53
C PRO A 369 12.20 2.79 18.92
N GLU A 370 12.56 1.51 19.08
CA GLU A 370 13.73 0.90 18.43
C GLU A 370 13.41 0.52 16.98
N GLY A 371 12.17 0.10 16.71
CA GLY A 371 11.75 -0.31 15.38
C GLY A 371 10.30 -0.74 15.29
N LEU A 372 9.92 -1.09 14.07
CA LEU A 372 8.56 -1.36 13.65
C LEU A 372 8.49 -2.68 12.88
N LEU A 373 7.42 -3.42 13.12
CA LEU A 373 7.15 -4.68 12.45
C LEU A 373 5.68 -4.78 12.05
N ALA A 374 5.40 -4.68 10.75
CA ALA A 374 4.07 -4.93 10.22
C ALA A 374 3.73 -6.41 10.37
N LEU A 375 2.53 -6.73 10.85
CA LEU A 375 2.07 -8.10 11.09
C LEU A 375 1.03 -8.50 10.04
N MET A 376 1.06 -9.76 9.63
CA MET A 376 -0.03 -10.33 8.86
C MET A 376 -1.24 -10.52 9.79
N PRO A 377 -2.44 -10.01 9.43
CA PRO A 377 -3.61 -10.16 10.27
C PRO A 377 -3.96 -11.66 10.42
N PRO A 378 -3.94 -12.23 11.65
CA PRO A 378 -4.24 -13.64 11.89
C PRO A 378 -5.72 -13.98 11.58
N GLY A 379 -6.57 -12.95 11.52
CA GLY A 379 -8.00 -13.06 11.33
C GLY A 379 -8.47 -13.41 9.92
N THR A 380 -9.76 -13.14 9.68
CA THR A 380 -10.36 -13.17 8.33
C THR A 380 -10.36 -11.77 7.74
N ALA A 381 -10.64 -11.63 6.44
CA ALA A 381 -10.77 -10.31 5.83
C ALA A 381 -11.84 -9.42 6.49
N LYS A 382 -12.91 -10.03 7.03
CA LYS A 382 -13.97 -9.30 7.76
C LYS A 382 -13.57 -8.90 9.18
N HIS A 383 -12.66 -9.65 9.80
CA HIS A 383 -12.23 -9.45 11.18
C HIS A 383 -10.71 -9.68 11.27
N PRO A 384 -9.87 -8.79 10.71
CA PRO A 384 -8.42 -8.98 10.62
C PRO A 384 -7.74 -9.06 11.99
N TRP A 385 -8.35 -8.47 13.02
CA TRP A 385 -7.84 -8.43 14.39
C TRP A 385 -8.00 -9.74 15.18
N LEU A 386 -8.78 -10.71 14.69
CA LEU A 386 -8.99 -11.97 15.39
C LEU A 386 -7.68 -12.76 15.50
N GLY A 387 -7.17 -12.93 16.72
CA GLY A 387 -5.93 -13.63 17.02
C GLY A 387 -4.74 -12.71 17.35
N LEU A 388 -4.93 -11.39 17.31
CA LEU A 388 -3.99 -10.44 17.90
C LEU A 388 -4.09 -10.46 19.45
N PRO A 389 -3.05 -10.03 20.18
CA PRO A 389 -3.07 -9.91 21.64
C PRO A 389 -4.27 -9.09 22.13
N SER A 390 -4.80 -9.45 23.30
CA SER A 390 -5.92 -8.74 23.89
C SER A 390 -5.55 -7.36 24.40
N GLU A 391 -4.32 -7.22 24.89
CA GLU A 391 -3.78 -5.97 25.38
C GLU A 391 -3.04 -5.24 24.25
N PRO A 392 -3.24 -3.92 24.09
CA PRO A 392 -2.56 -3.14 23.06
C PRO A 392 -1.08 -2.88 23.39
N THR A 393 -0.64 -3.19 24.61
CA THR A 393 0.71 -2.95 25.11
C THR A 393 1.16 -4.13 25.95
N GLY A 394 2.46 -4.35 26.08
CA GLY A 394 3.00 -5.39 26.95
C GLY A 394 4.42 -5.77 26.59
N THR A 395 4.78 -7.03 26.84
CA THR A 395 6.07 -7.61 26.43
C THR A 395 5.91 -8.62 25.28
N VAL A 396 6.91 -8.68 24.43
CA VAL A 396 6.97 -9.59 23.27
C VAL A 396 8.36 -10.20 23.19
N GLU A 397 8.44 -11.49 22.87
CA GLU A 397 9.71 -12.12 22.49
C GLU A 397 9.91 -11.98 20.98
N LEU A 398 11.01 -11.37 20.56
CA LEU A 398 11.41 -11.33 19.15
C LEU A 398 12.47 -12.41 18.89
N ARG A 399 12.24 -13.24 17.87
CA ARG A 399 13.15 -14.32 17.43
C ARG A 399 13.55 -14.13 15.97
N GLY A 400 14.72 -14.62 15.56
CA GLY A 400 15.16 -14.59 14.16
C GLY A 400 16.07 -13.41 13.76
N TRP A 401 16.79 -12.80 14.72
CA TRP A 401 17.70 -11.68 14.42
C TRP A 401 18.86 -11.99 13.47
N ARG A 402 19.13 -13.28 13.23
CA ARG A 402 20.15 -13.76 12.28
C ARG A 402 19.59 -14.10 10.90
N ASP A 403 18.29 -14.03 10.72
CA ASP A 403 17.61 -14.34 9.48
C ASP A 403 17.33 -13.03 8.73
N PHE A 404 17.92 -12.87 7.54
CA PHE A 404 17.83 -11.63 6.79
C PHE A 404 16.99 -11.82 5.51
N SER A 405 16.23 -10.78 5.18
CA SER A 405 15.54 -10.65 3.89
C SER A 405 16.55 -10.43 2.75
N ALA A 406 16.07 -10.50 1.50
CA ALA A 406 16.89 -10.20 0.33
C ALA A 406 17.47 -8.77 0.34
N ASP A 407 16.80 -7.85 1.04
CA ASP A 407 17.22 -6.45 1.19
C ASP A 407 18.17 -6.25 2.40
N GLY A 408 18.63 -7.34 3.04
CA GLY A 408 19.56 -7.30 4.18
C GLY A 408 18.92 -6.90 5.51
N LEU A 409 17.60 -6.68 5.57
CA LEU A 409 16.90 -6.37 6.82
C LEU A 409 16.49 -7.64 7.58
N PRO A 410 16.55 -7.65 8.93
CA PRO A 410 16.24 -8.83 9.73
C PRO A 410 14.76 -9.21 9.65
N VAL A 411 14.46 -10.50 9.60
CA VAL A 411 13.11 -11.08 9.59
C VAL A 411 12.84 -11.66 10.98
N VAL A 412 12.24 -10.84 11.84
CA VAL A 412 11.93 -11.23 13.20
C VAL A 412 10.49 -11.72 13.34
N VAL A 413 10.30 -12.79 14.10
CA VAL A 413 8.98 -13.35 14.42
C VAL A 413 8.64 -13.03 15.86
N PRO A 414 7.60 -12.22 16.11
CA PRO A 414 7.16 -11.89 17.45
C PRO A 414 6.32 -13.03 18.05
N ARG A 415 6.55 -13.30 19.33
CA ARG A 415 5.82 -14.29 20.11
C ARG A 415 5.15 -13.64 21.31
N PHE A 416 3.84 -13.84 21.42
CA PHE A 416 3.00 -13.33 22.52
C PHE A 416 2.38 -14.53 23.21
N GLU A 417 2.54 -14.66 24.52
CA GLU A 417 1.89 -15.72 25.31
C GLU A 417 2.12 -17.12 24.70
N GLY A 418 3.35 -17.38 24.24
CA GLY A 418 3.70 -18.65 23.59
C GLY A 418 3.21 -18.80 22.14
N ARG A 419 2.51 -17.84 21.54
CA ARG A 419 2.00 -17.89 20.16
C ARG A 419 2.80 -17.01 19.21
N ALA A 420 3.22 -17.57 18.09
CA ALA A 420 3.88 -16.81 17.04
C ALA A 420 2.86 -15.98 16.23
N LEU A 421 3.17 -14.70 16.02
CA LEU A 421 2.50 -13.87 15.01
C LEU A 421 3.46 -13.68 13.83
N TRP A 422 2.90 -13.68 12.63
CA TRP A 422 3.71 -13.72 11.42
C TRP A 422 3.94 -12.32 10.85
N PRO A 423 5.19 -11.93 10.59
CA PRO A 423 5.48 -10.61 10.03
C PRO A 423 5.01 -10.52 8.57
N ALA A 424 4.50 -9.35 8.17
CA ALA A 424 4.14 -9.03 6.79
C ALA A 424 5.36 -8.56 5.95
N GLY A 425 6.46 -8.21 6.61
CA GLY A 425 7.72 -7.76 6.02
C GLY A 425 8.87 -7.82 7.03
N PRO A 426 10.08 -7.39 6.66
CA PRO A 426 11.21 -7.36 7.59
C PRO A 426 11.02 -6.33 8.70
N TYR A 427 11.79 -6.46 9.78
CA TYR A 427 11.89 -5.49 10.86
C TYR A 427 12.54 -4.21 10.35
N ARG A 428 11.90 -3.06 10.62
CA ARG A 428 12.39 -1.75 10.21
C ARG A 428 12.88 -0.98 11.43
N PRO A 429 14.17 -0.58 11.48
CA PRO A 429 14.66 0.33 12.50
C PRO A 429 13.89 1.64 12.47
N ALA A 430 13.52 2.17 13.64
CA ALA A 430 12.72 3.41 13.71
C ALA A 430 13.48 4.63 13.16
N GLY A 431 14.81 4.63 13.26
CA GLY A 431 15.68 5.69 12.73
C GLY A 431 15.90 5.64 11.21
N GLY A 432 15.48 4.58 10.51
CA GLY A 432 15.57 4.50 9.06
C GLY A 432 14.45 5.29 8.36
N GLU A 433 14.67 5.76 7.13
CA GLU A 433 13.69 6.56 6.37
C GLU A 433 12.30 5.89 6.32
N GLU A 434 12.24 4.59 5.98
CA GLU A 434 10.97 3.85 5.94
C GLU A 434 10.34 3.68 7.33
N GLY A 435 11.17 3.50 8.36
CA GLY A 435 10.72 3.32 9.75
C GLY A 435 10.13 4.63 10.28
N ALA A 436 10.84 5.74 10.10
CA ALA A 436 10.39 7.07 10.45
C ALA A 436 9.10 7.45 9.71
N ALA A 437 9.00 7.15 8.41
CA ALA A 437 7.79 7.40 7.62
C ALA A 437 6.59 6.59 8.14
N LEU A 438 6.78 5.30 8.45
CA LEU A 438 5.72 4.47 9.03
C LEU A 438 5.32 4.96 10.43
N LEU A 439 6.30 5.31 11.26
CA LEU A 439 6.08 5.81 12.61
C LEU A 439 5.34 7.15 12.62
N ALA A 440 5.67 8.05 11.71
CA ALA A 440 4.96 9.33 11.53
C ALA A 440 3.49 9.12 11.13
N ARG A 441 3.18 8.10 10.32
CA ARG A 441 1.80 7.73 9.99
C ARG A 441 1.04 7.14 11.18
N LEU A 442 1.72 6.43 12.07
CA LEU A 442 1.13 5.81 13.26
C LEU A 442 0.97 6.79 14.43
N ALA A 443 1.74 7.87 14.44
CA ALA A 443 1.65 8.89 15.48
C ALA A 443 0.26 9.56 15.45
N PRO A 444 -0.35 9.79 16.62
CA PRO A 444 -1.62 10.51 16.68
C PRO A 444 -1.46 11.92 16.09
N PRO A 445 -2.46 12.44 15.35
CA PRO A 445 -2.38 13.78 14.79
C PRO A 445 -2.23 14.81 15.90
N MET A 446 -1.10 15.52 15.92
CA MET A 446 -0.72 16.49 16.95
C MET A 446 -1.81 17.57 17.19
N GLY A 447 -2.57 17.93 16.15
CA GLY A 447 -3.59 18.98 16.24
C GLY A 447 -4.92 18.58 16.88
N ALA A 448 -5.19 17.29 17.08
CA ALA A 448 -6.48 16.84 17.64
C ALA A 448 -6.56 17.02 19.17
N LEU A 449 -5.44 16.86 19.87
CA LEU A 449 -5.37 17.00 21.33
C LEU A 449 -5.44 18.46 21.76
N ALA A 450 -4.73 19.36 21.07
CA ALA A 450 -4.76 20.80 21.38
C ALA A 450 -6.19 21.38 21.35
N ARG A 451 -7.02 20.97 20.38
CA ARG A 451 -8.43 21.40 20.32
C ARG A 451 -9.31 20.76 21.40
N GLN A 452 -8.98 19.55 21.84
CA GLN A 452 -9.75 18.86 22.87
C GLN A 452 -9.45 19.43 24.27
N GLU A 453 -8.21 19.87 24.50
CA GLU A 453 -7.82 20.59 25.72
C GLU A 453 -8.37 22.02 25.74
N GLU A 454 -8.34 22.76 24.61
CA GLU A 454 -9.00 24.07 24.50
C GLU A 454 -10.52 24.00 24.71
N GLY A 455 -11.16 22.92 24.27
CA GLY A 455 -12.60 22.69 24.48
C GLY A 455 -12.97 22.16 25.87
N SER A 456 -12.02 21.61 26.63
CA SER A 456 -12.24 21.07 27.98
C SER A 456 -11.84 22.03 29.08
N ALA A 457 -11.19 23.15 28.76
CA ALA A 457 -11.03 24.24 29.70
C ALA A 457 -12.43 24.74 30.11
N PRO A 458 -12.77 24.74 31.41
CA PRO A 458 -14.08 25.21 31.86
C PRO A 458 -14.26 26.63 31.38
N ARG A 459 -15.27 26.87 30.55
CA ARG A 459 -15.75 28.23 30.27
C ARG A 459 -16.09 28.84 31.63
N ALA A 460 -15.21 29.70 32.13
CA ALA A 460 -15.49 30.52 33.29
C ALA A 460 -16.78 31.27 32.96
N ALA A 461 -17.84 30.96 33.70
CA ALA A 461 -19.10 31.67 33.62
C ALA A 461 -18.81 33.11 34.04
N LEU A 462 -18.95 34.03 33.08
CA LEU A 462 -19.08 35.46 33.34
C LEU A 462 -20.56 35.78 33.56
#